data_AF-A0A525WAL9-F1
#
_entry.id   AF-A0A525WAL9-F1
#
_cell.length_a   1.000
_cell.length_b   1.000
_cell.length_c   1.000
_cell.angle_alpha   90.00
_cell.angle_beta   90.00
_cell.angle_gamma   90.00
#
_symmetry.space_group_name_H-M   'P 1'
#
loop_
_entity.id
_entity.type
_entity.pdbx_description
1 polymer ?
#
loop_
_entity_poly.entity_id
_entity_poly.type
_entity_poly.pdbx_seq_one_letter_code
_entity_poly.pdbx_strand_id
1 'polypeptide(L)'
;MAAYLEACLEEADGDAAFIAKALGDIARAVGMAQVARDAGLSRESLYKALSGERSPDFDTILKVIGALGLKLHAEASGRRPRASTSRPSSRTTKRRAA
;
A
#
# COMPACT_ATOMS: atom_id res chain seq x y z
N MET A 1 15.92 4.72 -2.21
CA MET A 1 14.63 5.15 -1.62
C MET A 1 13.56 4.10 -1.86
N ALA A 2 13.19 3.78 -3.10
CA ALA A 2 12.16 2.77 -3.41
C ALA A 2 12.44 1.39 -2.78
N ALA A 3 13.60 0.79 -3.06
CA ALA A 3 13.98 -0.52 -2.48
C ALA A 3 14.02 -0.53 -0.94
N TYR A 4 14.34 0.60 -0.31
CA TYR A 4 14.31 0.72 1.16
C TYR A 4 12.88 0.72 1.68
N LEU A 5 12.00 1.53 1.07
CA LEU A 5 10.59 1.55 1.45
C LEU A 5 9.91 0.20 1.19
N GLU A 6 10.26 -0.47 0.09
CA GLU A 6 9.76 -1.80 -0.25
C GLU A 6 10.14 -2.84 0.81
N ALA A 7 11.42 -2.93 1.20
CA ALA A 7 11.85 -3.79 2.30
C ALA A 7 11.11 -3.46 3.61
N CYS A 8 10.91 -2.17 3.93
CA CYS A 8 10.13 -1.79 5.11
C CYS A 8 8.65 -2.20 5.01
N LEU A 9 8.04 -2.15 3.83
CA LEU A 9 6.65 -2.59 3.62
C LEU A 9 6.51 -4.11 3.79
N GLU A 10 7.51 -4.88 3.37
CA GLU A 10 7.56 -6.33 3.57
C GLU A 10 7.73 -6.69 5.06
N GLU A 11 8.60 -5.98 5.77
CA GLU A 11 8.88 -6.22 7.19
C GLU A 11 7.80 -5.70 8.14
N ALA A 12 7.00 -4.71 7.71
CA ALA A 12 6.05 -4.03 8.60
C ALA A 12 4.97 -4.95 9.20
N ASP A 13 4.61 -6.04 8.53
CA ASP A 13 3.52 -6.95 8.93
C ASP A 13 2.22 -6.21 9.34
N GLY A 14 1.90 -5.12 8.63
CA GLY A 14 0.74 -4.28 8.90
C GLY A 14 0.95 -3.13 9.91
N ASP A 15 2.16 -2.93 10.43
CA ASP A 15 2.50 -1.80 11.31
C ASP A 15 2.66 -0.49 10.52
N ALA A 16 1.60 0.32 10.55
CA ALA A 16 1.59 1.63 9.91
C ALA A 16 2.56 2.64 10.55
N ALA A 17 2.86 2.52 11.85
CA ALA A 17 3.79 3.41 12.54
C ALA A 17 5.24 3.13 12.10
N PHE A 18 5.57 1.86 11.87
CA PHE A 18 6.85 1.46 11.29
C PHE A 18 7.04 2.04 9.88
N ILE A 19 6.03 1.91 9.01
CA ILE A 19 6.05 2.48 7.65
C ILE A 19 6.21 4.01 7.71
N ALA A 20 5.49 4.67 8.63
CA ALA A 20 5.59 6.11 8.83
C ALA A 20 7.00 6.55 9.25
N LYS A 21 7.65 5.79 10.14
CA LYS A 21 9.04 6.03 10.52
C LYS A 21 9.98 5.88 9.32
N ALA A 22 9.82 4.84 8.51
CA ALA A 22 10.64 4.63 7.31
C ALA A 22 10.50 5.79 6.31
N LEU A 23 9.28 6.28 6.08
CA LEU A 23 9.05 7.49 5.30
C LEU A 23 9.68 8.74 5.93
N GLY A 24 9.67 8.84 7.26
CA GLY A 24 10.38 9.88 8.00
C GLY A 24 11.89 9.84 7.78
N ASP A 25 12.49 8.65 7.76
CA ASP A 25 13.92 8.46 7.49
C ASP A 25 14.28 8.93 6.07
N ILE A 26 13.47 8.59 5.06
CA ILE A 26 13.64 9.09 3.68
C ILE A 26 13.44 10.60 3.61
N ALA A 27 12.37 11.13 4.23
CA ALA A 27 12.05 12.56 4.22
C ALA A 27 13.13 13.41 4.88
N ARG A 28 13.79 12.91 5.94
CA ARG A 28 14.95 13.59 6.54
C ARG A 28 16.14 13.64 5.58
N ALA A 29 16.40 12.57 4.82
CA ALA A 29 17.48 12.54 3.84
C ALA A 29 17.24 13.49 2.65
N VAL A 30 15.98 13.67 2.23
CA VAL A 30 15.60 14.59 1.15
C VAL A 30 15.52 16.05 1.64
N GLY A 31 15.03 16.25 2.87
CA GLY A 31 14.85 17.55 3.50
C GLY A 31 13.40 17.80 3.90
N MET A 32 13.14 17.73 5.21
CA MET A 32 11.78 17.82 5.79
C MET A 32 11.00 19.06 5.36
N ALA A 33 11.67 20.21 5.22
CA ALA A 33 11.02 21.45 4.83
C ALA A 33 10.51 21.43 3.37
N GLN A 34 11.24 20.77 2.48
CA GLN A 34 10.83 20.60 1.08
C GLN A 34 9.65 19.62 1.00
N VAL A 35 9.79 18.46 1.63
CA VAL A 35 8.75 17.43 1.65
C VAL A 35 7.43 17.95 2.21
N ALA A 36 7.47 18.73 3.30
CA ALA A 36 6.26 19.34 3.87
C ALA A 36 5.54 20.25 2.86
N ARG A 37 6.30 21.10 2.14
CA ARG A 37 5.74 21.99 1.12
C ARG A 37 5.12 21.20 -0.03
N ASP A 38 5.84 20.23 -0.56
CA ASP A 38 5.41 19.45 -1.73
C ASP A 38 4.22 18.54 -1.39
N ALA A 39 4.16 18.03 -0.16
CA ALA A 39 3.03 17.25 0.34
C ALA A 39 1.81 18.12 0.71
N GLY A 40 1.94 19.46 0.72
CA GLY A 40 0.89 20.37 1.17
C GLY A 40 0.58 20.24 2.67
N LEU A 41 1.57 19.87 3.49
CA LEU A 41 1.45 19.66 4.93
C LEU A 41 2.20 20.74 5.70
N SER A 42 1.70 21.06 6.90
CA SER A 42 2.51 21.82 7.85
C SER A 42 3.72 20.99 8.29
N ARG A 43 4.84 21.64 8.62
CA ARG A 43 6.03 20.93 9.14
C ARG A 43 5.69 20.15 10.41
N GLU A 44 4.90 20.75 11.31
CA GLU A 44 4.46 20.10 12.54
C GLU A 44 3.65 18.84 12.26
N SER A 45 2.68 18.91 11.34
CA SER A 45 1.88 17.76 10.91
C SER A 45 2.75 16.67 10.30
N LEU A 46 3.72 17.04 9.45
CA LEU A 46 4.65 16.09 8.85
C LEU A 46 5.50 15.39 9.92
N TYR A 47 6.07 16.13 10.87
CA TYR A 47 6.86 15.56 11.96
C TYR A 47 6.04 14.61 12.83
N LYS A 48 4.81 15.00 13.19
CA LYS A 48 3.90 14.15 13.98
C LYS A 48 3.46 12.91 13.22
N ALA A 49 3.24 13.02 11.91
CA ALA A 49 2.81 11.90 11.07
C ALA A 49 3.93 10.88 10.85
N LEU A 50 5.18 11.34 10.72
CA LEU A 50 6.35 10.50 10.41
C LEU A 50 7.23 10.21 11.62
N SER A 51 6.75 10.46 12.85
CA SER A 51 7.52 10.21 14.08
C SER A 51 7.65 8.73 14.41
N GLY A 52 6.71 7.90 13.94
CA GLY A 52 6.60 6.49 14.33
C GLY A 52 5.93 6.27 15.69
N GLU A 53 5.44 7.33 16.34
CA GLU A 53 4.70 7.21 17.62
C GLU A 53 3.21 6.94 17.41
N ARG A 54 2.70 7.26 16.22
CA ARG A 54 1.29 7.10 15.85
C ARG A 54 1.18 6.63 14.40
N SER A 55 0.07 5.96 14.11
CA SER A 55 -0.31 5.67 12.73
C SER A 55 -0.81 6.96 12.05
N PRO A 56 -0.20 7.39 10.94
CA PRO A 56 -0.72 8.49 10.14
C PRO A 56 -1.93 8.05 9.32
N ASP A 57 -2.77 9.00 8.93
CA ASP A 57 -3.87 8.75 8.00
C ASP A 57 -3.30 8.34 6.63
N PHE A 58 -4.00 7.44 5.94
CA PHE A 58 -3.56 6.93 4.64
C PHE A 58 -3.41 8.05 3.58
N ASP A 59 -4.27 9.07 3.61
CA ASP A 59 -4.13 10.26 2.76
C ASP A 59 -2.79 10.99 2.99
N THR A 60 -2.33 11.06 4.24
CA THR A 60 -1.03 11.66 4.57
C THR A 60 0.12 10.84 3.99
N ILE A 61 0.04 9.51 4.08
CA ILE A 61 1.02 8.61 3.48
C ILE A 61 1.12 8.83 1.97
N LEU A 62 -0.01 8.87 1.26
CA LEU A 62 -0.02 9.08 -0.19
C LEU A 62 0.59 10.43 -0.60
N LYS A 63 0.26 11.50 0.14
CA LYS A 63 0.85 12.83 -0.08
C LYS A 63 2.36 12.82 0.10
N VAL A 64 2.86 12.20 1.16
CA VAL A 64 4.31 12.10 1.43
C VAL A 64 5.01 11.25 0.37
N ILE A 65 4.44 10.10 -0.01
CA ILE A 65 4.97 9.25 -1.09
C ILE A 65 5.11 10.08 -2.40
N GLY A 66 4.07 10.82 -2.76
CA GLY A 66 4.09 11.69 -3.94
C GLY A 66 5.14 12.81 -3.85
N ALA A 67 5.24 13.47 -2.70
CA ALA A 67 6.24 14.51 -2.44
C ALA A 67 7.69 13.98 -2.50
N LEU A 68 7.90 12.71 -2.17
CA LEU A 68 9.19 12.03 -2.30
C LEU A 68 9.47 11.52 -3.73
N GLY A 69 8.57 11.77 -4.69
CA GLY A 69 8.68 11.28 -6.07
C GLY A 69 8.49 9.77 -6.20
N LEU A 70 7.91 9.12 -5.19
CA LEU A 70 7.63 7.69 -5.17
C LEU A 70 6.21 7.42 -5.70
N LYS A 71 5.97 6.19 -6.15
CA LYS A 71 4.64 5.71 -6.56
C LYS A 71 4.33 4.43 -5.80
N LEU A 72 3.16 4.40 -5.17
CA LEU A 72 2.65 3.19 -4.52
C LEU A 72 1.98 2.30 -5.58
N HIS A 73 2.31 1.02 -5.57
CA HIS A 73 1.74 0.02 -6.48
C HIS A 73 1.10 -1.10 -5.67
N ALA A 74 -0.04 -1.60 -6.13
CA ALA A 74 -0.72 -2.74 -5.52
C ALA A 74 -0.43 -4.00 -6.34
N GLU A 75 0.04 -5.06 -5.69
CA GLU A 75 0.22 -6.38 -6.28
C GLU A 75 -0.74 -7.39 -5.64
N ALA A 76 -1.24 -8.34 -6.44
CA ALA A 76 -2.08 -9.40 -5.91
C ALA A 76 -1.25 -10.36 -5.05
N SER A 77 -1.57 -10.44 -3.76
CA SER A 77 -0.94 -11.37 -2.81
C SER A 77 -1.36 -12.82 -3.09
N GLY A 78 -0.92 -13.42 -4.20
CA GLY A 78 -0.85 -14.86 -4.52
C GLY A 78 -2.10 -15.75 -4.35
N ARG A 79 -3.18 -15.23 -3.79
CA ARG A 79 -4.37 -15.98 -3.40
C ARG A 79 -5.28 -16.01 -4.60
N ARG A 80 -4.98 -16.96 -5.49
CA ARG A 80 -5.84 -17.29 -6.63
C ARG A 80 -7.28 -17.41 -6.09
N PRO A 81 -8.23 -16.60 -6.56
CA PRO A 81 -9.63 -16.79 -6.20
C PRO A 81 -9.95 -18.24 -6.57
N ARG A 82 -10.32 -19.06 -5.59
CA ARG A 82 -10.77 -20.44 -5.86
C ARG A 82 -11.90 -20.31 -6.86
N ALA A 83 -11.65 -20.70 -8.11
CA ALA A 83 -12.67 -20.77 -9.13
C ALA A 83 -13.77 -21.68 -8.58
N SER A 84 -14.94 -21.11 -8.31
CA SER A 84 -16.14 -21.86 -8.02
C SER A 84 -16.49 -22.66 -9.26
N THR A 85 -16.09 -23.93 -9.30
CA THR A 85 -16.52 -24.87 -10.33
C THR A 85 -18.03 -25.08 -10.17
N SER A 86 -18.83 -24.28 -10.88
CA SER A 86 -20.17 -24.68 -11.28
C SER A 86 -20.01 -25.83 -12.27
N ARG A 87 -20.33 -27.05 -11.83
CA ARG A 87 -20.54 -28.19 -12.75
C ARG A 87 -21.76 -27.85 -13.63
N PRO A 88 -21.66 -27.77 -14.96
CA PRO A 88 -22.84 -27.88 -15.78
C PRO A 88 -23.33 -29.33 -15.70
N SER A 89 -24.51 -29.52 -15.11
CA SER A 89 -25.22 -30.81 -15.15
C SER A 89 -25.71 -31.04 -16.57
N SER A 90 -24.85 -31.62 -17.41
CA SER A 90 -25.24 -32.18 -18.69
C SER A 90 -25.97 -33.51 -18.46
N ARG A 91 -27.31 -33.49 -18.41
CA ARG A 91 -28.12 -34.67 -18.71
C ARG A 91 -28.84 -34.42 -20.04
N THR A 92 -28.10 -34.73 -21.10
CA THR A 92 -28.53 -34.66 -22.50
C THR A 92 -29.62 -35.69 -22.81
N THR A 93 -30.64 -35.18 -23.48
CA THR A 93 -31.70 -35.83 -24.26
C THR A 93 -31.16 -36.85 -25.29
N LYS A 94 -31.62 -38.11 -25.22
CA LYS A 94 -31.67 -39.15 -26.31
C LYS A 94 -32.20 -40.44 -25.66
N ARG A 95 -33.17 -41.23 -26.12
CA ARG A 95 -33.71 -41.66 -27.43
C ARG A 95 -35.19 -42.08 -27.17
N ARG A 96 -36.19 -41.67 -27.95
CA ARG A 96 -36.68 -42.26 -29.22
C ARG A 96 -37.30 -43.67 -29.09
N ALA A 97 -38.58 -43.75 -29.51
CA ALA A 97 -39.34 -44.90 -30.06
C ALA A 97 -39.53 -46.12 -29.13
N ALA A 98 -40.65 -46.81 -29.08
CA ALA A 98 -41.80 -46.94 -29.97
C ALA A 98 -43.05 -47.24 -29.12
#